data_AF-A0ABD6F243-F1
#
_entry.id   AF-A0ABD6F243-F1
#
_cell.length_a   1.000
_cell.length_b   1.000
_cell.length_c   1.000
_cell.angle_alpha   90.00
_cell.angle_beta   90.00
_cell.angle_gamma   90.00
#
_symmetry.space_group_name_H-M   'P 1'
#
loop_
_entity.id
_entity.type
_entity.pdbx_description
1 polymer ?
#
loop_
_entity_poly.entity_id
_entity_poly.type
_entity_poly.pdbx_seq_one_letter_code
_entity_poly.pdbx_strand_id
1 'polypeptide(L)'
;MNEPANFATNELSWYVDFPNQQNLIPLRCHLSDRYESPKYSTYGVYGWGPDSHLSSKTLCMTGKTVDGFLYDNKNLYGTYEARATVPALHRSTGKRGAIISRSTFPTAGQYGGHWLGDNSATWRDLQTSIVGIQEFNMFGLPYVGADICGFRLNTTEELCLRWQQLGAFYSFSR
;
A
#
# COMPACT_ATOMS: atom_id res chain seq x y z
N MET A 1 1.65 2.06 -4.75
CA MET A 1 2.89 2.24 -3.96
C MET A 1 2.84 3.56 -3.18
N ASN A 2 1.69 3.89 -2.61
CA ASN A 2 1.36 5.24 -2.15
C ASN A 2 1.08 5.32 -0.65
N GLU A 3 1.75 4.47 0.12
CA GLU A 3 1.71 4.49 1.58
C GLU A 3 2.28 5.75 2.23
N PRO A 4 3.28 6.50 1.70
CA PRO A 4 4.14 6.33 0.52
C PRO A 4 5.30 5.34 0.76
N ALA A 5 5.47 4.37 -0.14
CA ALA A 5 6.53 3.39 -0.01
C ALA A 5 7.88 3.95 -0.48
N ASN A 6 8.94 3.69 0.27
CA ASN A 6 10.31 3.96 -0.15
C ASN A 6 11.21 2.77 0.13
N PHE A 7 12.10 2.47 -0.80
CA PHE A 7 13.09 1.42 -0.60
C PHE A 7 14.29 1.94 0.17
N ALA A 8 14.86 1.06 1.00
CA ALA A 8 16.14 1.25 1.66
C ALA A 8 16.28 2.51 2.56
N THR A 9 15.18 3.10 3.06
CA THR A 9 15.28 4.18 4.07
C THR A 9 16.05 3.67 5.28
N ASN A 10 17.13 4.37 5.63
CA ASN A 10 18.07 4.00 6.69
C ASN A 10 18.84 2.68 6.48
N GLU A 11 18.73 2.02 5.33
CA GLU A 11 19.42 0.76 5.04
C GLU A 11 20.66 1.01 4.17
N LEU A 12 21.74 0.24 4.40
CA LEU A 12 22.86 0.17 3.46
C LEU A 12 22.49 -0.82 2.35
N SER A 13 21.85 -0.26 1.32
CA SER A 13 21.60 -0.79 -0.02
C SER A 13 21.86 -2.29 -0.23
N TRP A 14 20.81 -3.10 -0.29
CA TRP A 14 20.79 -4.32 -1.11
C TRP A 14 20.50 -4.00 -2.60
N TYR A 15 20.25 -2.72 -2.90
CA TYR A 15 19.93 -2.19 -4.23
C TYR A 15 21.18 -1.91 -5.08
N VAL A 16 22.39 -2.01 -4.52
CA VAL A 16 23.66 -1.86 -5.28
C VAL A 16 23.90 -3.00 -6.27
N ASP A 17 23.20 -4.12 -6.12
CA ASP A 17 23.34 -5.28 -7.02
C ASP A 17 22.50 -5.16 -8.30
N PHE A 18 21.67 -4.12 -8.45
CA PHE A 18 20.97 -3.87 -9.71
C PHE A 18 21.91 -3.21 -10.73
N PRO A 19 22.02 -3.76 -11.95
CA PRO A 19 22.83 -3.16 -13.01
C PRO A 19 22.34 -1.72 -13.28
N ASN A 20 23.27 -0.77 -13.32
CA ASN A 20 23.08 0.68 -13.52
C ASN A 20 22.60 1.52 -12.31
N GLN A 21 22.67 1.02 -11.06
CA GLN A 21 22.24 1.78 -9.87
C GLN A 21 23.37 2.20 -8.89
N GLN A 22 24.61 2.18 -9.34
CA GLN A 22 25.83 2.36 -8.52
C GLN A 22 25.94 3.71 -7.78
N ASN A 23 25.11 4.71 -8.09
CA ASN A 23 25.15 6.05 -7.49
C ASN A 23 23.91 6.43 -6.66
N LEU A 24 23.02 5.48 -6.34
CA LEU A 24 21.83 5.79 -5.55
C LEU A 24 22.17 5.84 -4.05
N ILE A 25 22.08 7.03 -3.46
CA ILE A 25 22.22 7.23 -2.02
C ILE A 25 20.84 6.99 -1.39
N PRO A 26 20.70 6.04 -0.45
CA PRO A 26 19.43 5.81 0.24
C PRO A 26 19.06 7.01 1.12
N LEU A 27 17.76 7.24 1.28
CA LEU A 27 17.26 8.24 2.21
C LEU A 27 17.75 7.92 3.64
N ARG A 28 18.33 8.92 4.31
CA ARG A 28 18.78 8.83 5.70
C ARG A 28 18.00 9.81 6.56
N CYS A 29 17.31 9.27 7.55
CA CYS A 29 16.53 10.03 8.51
C CYS A 29 17.31 10.25 9.80
N HIS A 30 16.97 11.32 10.53
CA HIS A 30 17.61 11.66 11.80
C HIS A 30 16.97 10.82 12.91
N LEU A 31 17.47 9.60 13.12
CA LEU A 31 16.86 8.61 14.03
C LEU A 31 16.81 9.04 15.50
N SER A 32 17.61 10.02 15.90
CA SER A 32 17.57 10.62 17.23
C SER A 32 16.40 11.61 17.43
N ASP A 33 15.69 11.96 16.37
CA ASP A 33 14.55 12.86 16.44
C ASP A 33 13.33 12.16 17.07
N ARG A 34 12.57 12.90 17.89
CA ARG A 34 11.34 12.44 18.56
C ARG A 34 10.25 11.96 17.60
N TYR A 35 10.27 12.40 16.34
CA TYR A 35 9.32 11.99 15.31
C TYR A 35 9.71 10.65 14.69
N GLU A 36 11.00 10.33 14.60
CA GLU A 36 11.47 9.04 14.08
C GLU A 36 11.42 7.94 15.15
N SER A 37 11.79 8.31 16.38
CA SER A 37 11.86 7.44 17.54
C SER A 37 10.98 8.01 18.67
N PRO A 38 9.64 7.90 18.56
CA PRO A 38 8.74 8.39 19.59
C PRO A 38 8.91 7.60 20.88
N LYS A 39 8.52 8.21 22.00
CA LYS A 39 8.56 7.56 23.32
C LYS A 39 7.79 6.23 23.37
N TYR A 40 6.75 6.11 22.56
CA TYR A 40 5.93 4.90 22.43
C TYR A 40 5.72 4.58 20.95
N SER A 41 6.36 3.52 20.49
CA SER A 41 6.15 2.99 19.14
C SER A 41 4.95 2.06 19.11
N THR A 42 4.14 2.15 18.06
CA THR A 42 3.09 1.16 17.82
C THR A 42 3.72 -0.18 17.44
N TYR A 43 2.99 -1.27 17.68
CA TYR A 43 3.47 -2.61 17.33
C TYR A 43 3.82 -2.74 15.83
N GLY A 44 3.13 -1.99 14.97
CA GLY A 44 3.35 -2.02 13.53
C GLY A 44 4.75 -1.58 13.08
N VAL A 45 5.48 -0.82 13.89
CA VAL A 45 6.87 -0.44 13.59
C VAL A 45 7.73 -1.70 13.43
N TYR A 46 7.62 -2.62 14.39
CA TYR A 46 8.44 -3.82 14.52
C TYR A 46 8.16 -4.91 13.46
N GLY A 47 7.25 -4.65 12.51
CA GLY A 47 6.96 -5.57 11.41
C GLY A 47 8.15 -5.87 10.50
N TRP A 48 9.20 -5.04 10.55
CA TRP A 48 10.44 -5.19 9.76
C TRP A 48 11.66 -5.57 10.59
N GLY A 49 11.48 -5.97 11.85
CA GLY A 49 12.54 -6.37 12.76
C GLY A 49 12.67 -5.44 13.98
N PRO A 50 13.55 -5.78 14.94
CA PRO A 50 13.71 -5.01 16.18
C PRO A 50 14.30 -3.61 15.96
N ASP A 51 15.13 -3.43 14.92
CA ASP A 51 15.82 -2.17 14.61
C ASP A 51 15.02 -1.26 13.66
N SER A 52 13.74 -1.58 13.43
CA SER A 52 12.86 -0.76 12.59
C SER A 52 12.46 0.55 13.28
N HIS A 53 12.26 1.60 12.48
CA HIS A 53 11.77 2.90 12.90
C HIS A 53 10.48 3.24 12.15
N LEU A 54 9.81 4.34 12.51
CA LEU A 54 8.62 4.78 11.79
C LEU A 54 8.89 5.06 10.29
N SER A 55 10.10 5.51 9.96
CA SER A 55 10.54 5.71 8.57
C SER A 55 10.94 4.43 7.83
N SER A 56 10.91 3.25 8.48
CA SER A 56 11.22 1.98 7.81
C SER A 56 10.26 1.73 6.65
N LYS A 57 10.82 1.50 5.46
CA LYS A 57 10.10 1.32 4.18
C LYS A 57 9.24 2.50 3.73
N THR A 58 9.45 3.70 4.29
CA THR A 58 8.73 4.92 3.94
C THR A 58 9.64 6.14 4.05
N LEU A 59 9.09 7.35 3.98
CA LEU A 59 9.84 8.60 4.08
C LEU A 59 10.15 8.96 5.54
N CYS A 60 11.04 9.93 5.77
CA CYS A 60 11.30 10.45 7.12
C CYS A 60 10.04 11.10 7.71
N MET A 61 9.77 10.85 8.99
CA MET A 61 8.64 11.42 9.73
C MET A 61 8.73 12.95 9.86
N THR A 62 9.94 13.51 9.75
CA THR A 62 10.19 14.95 9.68
C THR A 62 9.91 15.57 8.31
N GLY A 63 9.62 14.75 7.29
CA GLY A 63 9.22 15.22 5.97
C GLY A 63 8.00 16.14 6.09
N LYS A 64 8.01 17.27 5.39
CA LYS A 64 7.00 18.32 5.53
C LYS A 64 6.08 18.36 4.31
N THR A 65 4.78 18.34 4.56
CA THR A 65 3.73 18.61 3.59
C THR A 65 3.09 19.97 3.88
N VAL A 66 2.13 20.39 3.05
CA VAL A 66 1.34 21.61 3.33
C VAL A 66 0.53 21.49 4.62
N ASP A 67 0.14 20.28 5.00
CA ASP A 67 -0.72 20.01 6.16
C ASP A 67 0.08 19.67 7.44
N GLY A 68 1.42 19.71 7.40
CA GLY A 68 2.27 19.45 8.57
C GLY A 68 3.36 18.41 8.31
N PHE A 69 3.82 17.74 9.36
CA PHE A 69 4.84 16.69 9.24
C PHE A 69 4.21 15.36 8.81
N LEU A 70 5.00 14.52 8.14
CA LEU A 70 4.60 13.16 7.80
C LEU A 70 4.32 12.32 9.06
N TYR A 71 4.95 12.63 10.20
CA TYR A 71 4.59 12.02 11.47
C TYR A 71 3.07 12.01 11.74
N ASP A 72 2.40 13.12 11.46
CA ASP A 72 0.97 13.28 11.69
C ASP A 72 0.14 12.77 10.49
N ASN A 73 0.63 13.03 9.27
CA ASN A 73 -0.19 12.93 8.06
C ASN A 73 0.15 11.76 7.14
N LYS A 74 1.16 10.94 7.44
CA LYS A 74 1.64 9.87 6.53
C LYS A 74 0.55 8.90 6.13
N ASN A 75 -0.33 8.49 7.06
CA ASN A 75 -1.44 7.58 6.75
C ASN A 75 -2.53 8.20 5.86
N LEU A 76 -2.49 9.51 5.62
CA LEU A 76 -3.42 10.20 4.71
C LEU A 76 -2.91 10.27 3.27
N TYR A 77 -1.63 9.96 3.03
CA TYR A 77 -0.95 10.19 1.77
C TYR A 77 -1.68 9.59 0.57
N GLY A 78 -1.99 8.29 0.61
CA GLY A 78 -2.68 7.61 -0.48
C GLY A 78 -4.10 8.15 -0.73
N THR A 79 -4.80 8.58 0.31
CA THR A 79 -6.14 9.16 0.19
C THR A 79 -6.09 10.55 -0.46
N TYR A 80 -5.11 11.38 -0.08
CA TYR A 80 -4.90 12.68 -0.72
C TYR A 80 -4.47 12.55 -2.18
N GLU A 81 -3.61 11.58 -2.49
CA GLU A 81 -3.24 11.27 -3.87
C GLU A 81 -4.47 10.81 -4.69
N ALA A 82 -5.30 9.91 -4.14
CA ALA A 82 -6.52 9.46 -4.81
C ALA A 82 -7.48 10.62 -5.07
N ARG A 83 -7.68 11.51 -4.08
CA ARG A 83 -8.48 12.73 -4.22
C ARG A 83 -7.95 13.66 -5.31
N ALA A 84 -6.64 13.82 -5.42
CA ALA A 84 -6.02 14.63 -6.47
C ALA A 84 -6.13 13.97 -7.87
N THR A 85 -6.16 12.63 -7.91
CA THR A 85 -6.25 11.84 -9.14
C THR A 85 -7.63 11.91 -9.79
N VAL A 86 -8.72 11.97 -9.01
CA VAL A 86 -10.10 12.09 -9.51
C VAL A 86 -10.28 13.20 -10.56
N PRO A 87 -10.00 14.48 -10.26
CA PRO A 87 -10.17 15.55 -11.25
C PRO A 87 -9.15 15.44 -12.40
N ALA A 88 -7.97 14.88 -12.17
CA ALA A 88 -6.99 14.67 -13.23
C ALA A 88 -7.49 13.65 -14.27
N LEU A 89 -8.05 12.53 -13.81
CA LEU A 89 -8.66 11.51 -14.66
C LEU A 89 -9.87 12.06 -15.43
N HIS A 90 -10.70 12.87 -14.77
CA HIS A 90 -11.84 13.48 -15.43
C HIS A 90 -11.40 14.46 -16.52
N ARG A 91 -10.40 15.31 -16.25
CA ARG A 91 -9.86 16.25 -17.25
C ARG A 91 -9.21 15.56 -18.44
N SER A 92 -8.51 14.44 -18.22
CA SER A 92 -7.82 13.74 -19.31
C SER A 92 -8.76 12.93 -20.19
N THR A 93 -9.87 12.43 -19.65
CA THR A 93 -10.77 11.51 -20.37
C THR A 93 -12.15 12.09 -20.69
N GLY A 94 -12.56 13.18 -20.02
CA GLY A 94 -13.93 13.69 -20.05
C GLY A 94 -14.96 12.75 -19.40
N LYS A 95 -14.53 11.69 -18.70
CA LYS A 95 -15.39 10.62 -18.17
C LYS A 95 -15.16 10.44 -16.67
N ARG A 96 -16.00 9.61 -16.03
CA ARG A 96 -15.84 9.25 -14.60
C ARG A 96 -14.55 8.45 -14.36
N GLY A 97 -14.30 7.46 -15.23
CA GLY A 97 -13.18 6.52 -15.08
C GLY A 97 -13.25 5.67 -13.81
N ALA A 98 -12.15 5.00 -13.48
CA ALA A 98 -11.97 4.25 -12.25
C ALA A 98 -10.55 4.49 -11.71
N ILE A 99 -10.41 4.57 -10.39
CA ILE A 99 -9.13 4.73 -9.70
C ILE A 99 -9.02 3.59 -8.71
N ILE A 100 -7.89 2.91 -8.70
CA ILE A 100 -7.59 1.82 -7.77
C ILE A 100 -6.36 2.24 -6.95
N SER A 101 -6.55 2.45 -5.63
CA SER A 101 -5.48 2.88 -4.73
C SER A 101 -5.07 1.77 -3.77
N ARG A 102 -3.79 1.70 -3.42
CA ARG A 102 -3.28 0.73 -2.45
C ARG A 102 -3.47 1.23 -1.02
N SER A 103 -2.89 2.39 -0.69
CA SER A 103 -3.08 2.99 0.62
C SER A 103 -4.43 3.69 0.71
N THR A 104 -5.13 3.49 1.83
CA THR A 104 -6.46 4.04 2.10
C THR A 104 -6.54 4.53 3.54
N PHE A 105 -7.44 5.48 3.77
CA PHE A 105 -7.86 5.99 5.08
C PHE A 105 -9.39 6.14 5.05
N PRO A 106 -10.11 6.23 6.19
CA PRO A 106 -11.53 6.56 6.17
C PRO A 106 -11.86 7.69 5.19
N THR A 107 -12.94 7.51 4.43
CA THR A 107 -13.37 8.33 3.26
C THR A 107 -12.72 8.01 1.91
N ALA A 108 -11.67 7.19 1.83
CA ALA A 108 -11.00 6.87 0.56
C ALA A 108 -11.93 6.30 -0.53
N GLY A 109 -12.99 5.57 -0.14
CA GLY A 109 -13.99 5.02 -1.06
C GLY A 109 -14.77 6.06 -1.86
N GLN A 110 -14.72 7.34 -1.47
CA GLN A 110 -15.29 8.44 -2.26
C GLN A 110 -14.50 8.72 -3.54
N TYR A 111 -13.23 8.33 -3.59
CA TYR A 111 -12.30 8.69 -4.66
C TYR A 111 -11.92 7.51 -5.56
N GLY A 112 -12.14 6.27 -5.12
CA GLY A 112 -11.78 5.09 -5.90
C GLY A 112 -12.04 3.76 -5.18
N GLY A 113 -11.63 2.68 -5.83
CA GLY A 113 -11.60 1.34 -5.26
C GLY A 113 -10.25 0.95 -4.68
N HIS A 114 -10.17 -0.28 -4.21
CA HIS A 114 -8.99 -0.86 -3.58
C HIS A 114 -8.76 -2.28 -4.07
N TRP A 115 -7.52 -2.77 -4.00
CA TRP A 115 -7.25 -4.20 -4.07
C TRP A 115 -6.44 -4.58 -2.86
N LEU A 116 -6.65 -5.79 -2.33
CA LEU A 116 -6.08 -6.24 -1.05
C LEU A 116 -4.54 -6.37 -1.02
N GLY A 117 -3.86 -5.96 -2.09
CA GLY A 117 -2.41 -5.93 -2.16
C GLY A 117 -1.80 -7.26 -2.58
N ASP A 118 -0.50 -7.37 -2.30
CA ASP A 118 0.39 -8.41 -2.81
C ASP A 118 0.20 -9.75 -2.06
N ASN A 119 -0.92 -10.43 -2.30
CA ASN A 119 -1.21 -11.77 -1.79
C ASN A 119 -0.29 -12.84 -2.41
N SER A 120 -0.32 -14.08 -1.88
CA SER A 120 0.41 -15.22 -2.46
C SER A 120 -0.56 -16.25 -3.04
N ALA A 121 -0.08 -17.07 -3.97
CA ALA A 121 -0.83 -18.18 -4.56
C ALA A 121 -0.99 -19.34 -3.55
N THR A 122 -1.77 -19.12 -2.50
CA THR A 122 -2.06 -20.09 -1.44
C THR A 122 -3.55 -20.18 -1.16
N TRP A 123 -4.03 -21.35 -0.72
CA TRP A 123 -5.42 -21.54 -0.28
C TRP A 123 -5.82 -20.62 0.87
N ARG A 124 -4.86 -20.28 1.74
CA ARG A 124 -5.08 -19.35 2.85
C ARG A 124 -5.38 -17.94 2.33
N ASP A 125 -4.64 -17.47 1.33
CA ASP A 125 -4.86 -16.14 0.76
C ASP A 125 -6.17 -16.05 -0.04
N LEU A 126 -6.56 -17.16 -0.70
CA LEU A 126 -7.91 -17.28 -1.27
C LEU A 126 -8.97 -17.10 -0.19
N GLN A 127 -8.85 -17.79 0.94
CA GLN A 127 -9.80 -17.68 2.04
C GLN A 127 -9.83 -16.27 2.66
N THR A 128 -8.67 -15.68 2.95
CA THR A 128 -8.60 -14.36 3.61
C THR A 128 -9.08 -13.23 2.70
N SER A 129 -9.05 -13.40 1.37
CA SER A 129 -9.62 -12.42 0.44
C SER A 129 -11.10 -12.13 0.70
N ILE A 130 -11.88 -13.15 1.09
CA ILE A 130 -13.31 -13.02 1.39
C ILE A 130 -13.49 -12.09 2.60
N VAL A 131 -12.69 -12.31 3.64
CA VAL A 131 -12.71 -11.50 4.87
C VAL A 131 -12.29 -10.06 4.56
N GLY A 132 -11.16 -9.87 3.87
CA GLY A 132 -10.67 -8.53 3.54
C GLY A 132 -11.66 -7.75 2.69
N ILE A 133 -12.31 -8.38 1.70
CA ILE A 133 -13.35 -7.72 0.90
C ILE A 133 -14.53 -7.28 1.78
N GLN A 134 -14.98 -8.11 2.71
CA GLN A 134 -16.09 -7.75 3.62
C GLN A 134 -15.70 -6.61 4.57
N GLU A 135 -14.49 -6.64 5.12
CA GLU A 135 -13.96 -5.56 5.97
C GLU A 135 -13.93 -4.22 5.21
N PHE A 136 -13.44 -4.21 3.96
CA PHE A 136 -13.41 -2.99 3.15
C PHE A 136 -14.81 -2.47 2.80
N ASN A 137 -15.80 -3.34 2.65
CA ASN A 137 -17.19 -2.90 2.53
C ASN A 137 -17.65 -2.17 3.80
N MET A 138 -17.30 -2.67 5.00
CA MET A 138 -17.57 -1.98 6.27
C MET A 138 -16.79 -0.67 6.41
N PHE A 139 -15.58 -0.59 5.84
CA PHE A 139 -14.77 0.64 5.79
C PHE A 139 -15.29 1.66 4.76
N GLY A 140 -16.32 1.33 3.98
CA GLY A 140 -16.94 2.21 3.00
C GLY A 140 -16.28 2.20 1.62
N LEU A 141 -15.60 1.10 1.26
CA LEU A 141 -14.97 0.88 -0.05
C LEU A 141 -15.58 -0.36 -0.75
N PRO A 142 -16.70 -0.20 -1.47
CA PRO A 142 -17.41 -1.34 -2.06
C PRO A 142 -16.77 -1.89 -3.34
N TYR A 143 -15.93 -1.12 -4.03
CA TYR A 143 -15.20 -1.57 -5.23
C TYR A 143 -13.84 -2.13 -4.83
N VAL A 144 -13.80 -3.43 -4.50
CA VAL A 144 -12.66 -4.09 -3.89
C VAL A 144 -12.51 -5.55 -4.35
N GLY A 145 -11.28 -6.04 -4.37
CA GLY A 145 -10.95 -7.42 -4.75
C GLY A 145 -9.54 -7.82 -4.35
N ALA A 146 -9.19 -9.07 -4.60
CA ALA A 146 -7.83 -9.59 -4.49
C ALA A 146 -7.30 -10.00 -5.86
N ASP A 147 -5.98 -10.11 -5.99
CA ASP A 147 -5.37 -10.64 -7.22
C ASP A 147 -5.69 -12.13 -7.34
N ILE A 148 -6.51 -12.46 -8.35
CA ILE A 148 -7.01 -13.81 -8.60
C ILE A 148 -5.84 -14.73 -8.98
N CYS A 149 -5.86 -15.95 -8.45
CA CYS A 149 -4.76 -16.93 -8.53
C CYS A 149 -3.48 -16.57 -7.74
N GLY A 150 -3.42 -15.40 -7.10
CA GLY A 150 -2.32 -14.96 -6.25
C GLY A 150 -1.22 -14.21 -7.00
N PHE A 151 -0.73 -13.11 -6.41
CA PHE A 151 0.30 -12.26 -6.99
C PHE A 151 1.72 -12.84 -6.84
N ARG A 152 2.04 -13.36 -5.65
CA ARG A 152 3.34 -14.00 -5.37
C ARG A 152 3.25 -15.51 -5.56
N LEU A 153 4.40 -16.14 -5.79
CA LEU A 153 4.57 -17.59 -5.97
C LEU A 153 3.90 -18.11 -7.26
N ASN A 154 4.21 -19.36 -7.62
CA ASN A 154 3.57 -20.03 -8.75
C ASN A 154 2.27 -20.68 -8.26
N THR A 155 1.15 -20.39 -8.93
CA THR A 155 -0.13 -21.06 -8.68
C THR A 155 -0.15 -22.49 -9.21
N THR A 156 -1.06 -23.31 -8.69
CA THR A 156 -1.48 -24.57 -9.32
C THR A 156 -2.73 -24.36 -10.17
N GLU A 157 -2.99 -25.29 -11.08
CA GLU A 157 -4.20 -25.29 -11.91
C GLU A 157 -5.46 -25.35 -11.05
N GLU A 158 -5.53 -26.27 -10.08
CA GLU A 158 -6.67 -26.39 -9.15
C GLU A 158 -6.91 -25.10 -8.36
N LEU A 159 -5.86 -24.50 -7.77
CA LEU A 159 -6.02 -23.28 -6.98
C LEU A 159 -6.52 -22.13 -7.86
N CYS A 160 -5.93 -21.94 -9.04
CA CYS A 160 -6.32 -20.86 -9.94
C CYS A 160 -7.75 -21.07 -10.48
N LEU A 161 -8.14 -22.31 -10.78
CA LEU A 161 -9.51 -22.65 -11.18
C LEU A 161 -10.52 -22.29 -10.08
N ARG A 162 -10.24 -22.64 -8.82
CA ARG A 162 -11.10 -22.25 -7.69
C ARG A 162 -11.10 -20.75 -7.44
N TRP A 163 -9.97 -20.09 -7.60
CA TRP A 163 -9.90 -18.65 -7.41
C TRP A 163 -10.61 -17.90 -8.52
N GLN A 164 -10.56 -18.35 -9.77
CA GLN A 164 -11.35 -17.77 -10.87
C GLN A 164 -12.86 -17.89 -10.60
N GLN A 165 -13.31 -19.05 -10.09
CA GLN A 165 -14.70 -19.24 -9.69
C GLN A 165 -15.14 -18.25 -8.62
N LEU A 166 -14.32 -18.03 -7.58
CA LEU A 166 -14.60 -17.08 -6.51
C LEU A 166 -14.48 -15.62 -7.00
N GLY A 167 -13.37 -15.32 -7.67
CA GLY A 167 -12.95 -13.98 -8.09
C GLY A 167 -13.87 -13.35 -9.12
N ALA A 168 -14.55 -14.16 -9.94
CA ALA A 168 -15.62 -13.71 -10.82
C ALA A 168 -16.76 -12.98 -10.09
N PHE A 169 -16.87 -13.14 -8.76
CA PHE A 169 -17.86 -12.47 -7.92
C PHE A 169 -17.27 -11.33 -7.06
N TYR A 170 -15.98 -11.01 -7.20
CA TYR A 170 -15.43 -9.80 -6.61
C TYR A 170 -15.99 -8.57 -7.33
N SER A 171 -16.27 -7.49 -6.59
CA SER A 171 -16.71 -6.25 -7.21
C SER A 171 -15.59 -5.64 -8.07
N PHE A 172 -14.34 -5.80 -7.64
CA PHE A 172 -13.15 -5.61 -8.48
C PHE A 172 -12.50 -6.98 -8.80
N SER A 173 -12.89 -7.58 -9.91
CA SER A 173 -12.33 -8.86 -10.39
C SER A 173 -11.13 -8.60 -11.31
N ARG A 174 -9.92 -8.93 -10.84
CA ARG A 174 -8.66 -8.81 -11.60
C ARG A 174 -7.78 -10.05 -11.45
#